data_AF-A0A970JDR5-F1
#
_entry.id   AF-A0A970JDR5-F1
#
_cell.length_a   1.000
_cell.length_b   1.000
_cell.length_c   1.000
_cell.angle_alpha   90.00
_cell.angle_beta   90.00
_cell.angle_gamma   90.00
#
_symmetry.space_group_name_H-M   'P 1'
#
loop_
_entity.id
_entity.type
_entity.pdbx_description
1 polymer ?
#
loop_
_entity_poly.entity_id
_entity_poly.type
_entity_poly.pdbx_seq_one_letter_code
_entity_poly.pdbx_strand_id
1 'polypeptide(L)'
;MDINRKLEHMTHTVLNDALRKRHEIIEKSKKVVEDALKEAEIRALKASYEKIQEETHKSQREKQEKISNASIEAKKQLIKRRDELEQQIVENVTKRIYEYKKSGEYKNWVLGLVNEAKKLDENIIVYLDKSDEGLMDDLGVKNVVLCDEGFIGGARICVPSKNYVIDHTYMRALNEQIENFNALRIDW
;
A
#
# COMPACT_ATOMS: atom_id res chain seq x y z
N MET A 1 32.25 104.66 -11.53
CA MET A 1 31.48 103.52 -10.99
C MET A 1 32.47 102.60 -10.29
N ASP A 2 32.38 102.56 -8.96
CA ASP A 2 33.42 102.10 -8.02
C ASP A 2 33.81 100.61 -8.08
N ILE A 3 35.12 100.38 -7.94
CA ILE A 3 35.79 99.07 -7.86
C ILE A 3 35.22 98.19 -6.74
N ASN A 4 34.89 98.79 -5.58
CA ASN A 4 34.29 98.07 -4.45
C ASN A 4 32.96 97.41 -4.80
N ARG A 5 32.10 98.09 -5.56
CA ARG A 5 30.79 97.56 -5.98
C ARG A 5 30.93 96.36 -6.92
N LYS A 6 31.99 96.32 -7.73
CA LYS A 6 32.29 95.20 -8.63
C LYS A 6 32.84 93.99 -7.87
N LEU A 7 33.67 94.23 -6.85
CA LEU A 7 34.20 93.18 -5.99
C LEU A 7 33.08 92.52 -5.17
N GLU A 8 32.18 93.31 -4.57
CA GLU A 8 30.98 92.81 -3.86
C GLU A 8 30.04 92.01 -4.78
N HIS A 9 29.86 92.46 -6.02
CA HIS A 9 29.06 91.71 -6.99
C HIS A 9 29.71 90.36 -7.34
N MET A 10 31.04 90.32 -7.50
CA MET A 10 31.77 89.08 -7.78
C MET A 10 31.70 88.10 -6.61
N THR A 11 31.92 88.57 -5.38
CA THR A 11 31.83 87.72 -4.18
C THR A 11 30.42 87.18 -3.98
N HIS A 12 29.39 88.00 -4.16
CA HIS A 12 27.99 87.58 -4.11
C HIS A 12 27.66 86.54 -5.20
N THR A 13 28.18 86.71 -6.42
CA THR A 13 27.96 85.76 -7.53
C THR A 13 28.61 84.41 -7.26
N VAL A 14 29.87 84.40 -6.81
CA VAL A 14 30.60 83.17 -6.47
C VAL A 14 29.96 82.46 -5.29
N LEU A 15 29.55 83.20 -4.26
CA LEU A 15 28.85 82.64 -3.10
C LEU A 15 27.53 82.00 -3.50
N ASN A 16 26.72 82.67 -4.33
CA ASN A 16 25.46 82.11 -4.81
C ASN A 16 25.65 80.87 -5.69
N ASP A 17 26.68 80.84 -6.55
CA ASP A 17 26.99 79.65 -7.34
C ASP A 17 27.45 78.48 -6.45
N ALA A 18 28.26 78.76 -5.41
CA ALA A 18 28.66 77.77 -4.42
C ALA A 18 27.46 77.25 -3.60
N LEU A 19 26.55 78.12 -3.19
CA LEU A 19 25.30 77.75 -2.49
C LEU A 19 24.40 76.90 -3.38
N ARG A 20 24.24 77.26 -4.66
CA ARG A 20 23.48 76.47 -5.64
C ARG A 20 24.06 75.08 -5.82
N LYS A 21 25.38 74.98 -6.06
CA LYS A 21 26.07 73.69 -6.20
C LYS A 21 25.97 72.84 -4.94
N ARG A 22 26.10 73.45 -3.76
CA ARG A 22 25.89 72.74 -2.48
C ARG A 22 24.46 72.19 -2.39
N HIS A 23 23.45 72.98 -2.75
CA HIS A 23 22.06 72.55 -2.72
C HIS A 23 21.81 71.40 -3.69
N GLU A 24 22.33 71.49 -4.92
CA GLU A 24 22.26 70.42 -5.93
C GLU A 24 22.93 69.12 -5.45
N ILE A 25 24.11 69.22 -4.81
CA ILE A 25 24.80 68.05 -4.26
C ILE A 25 23.98 67.42 -3.13
N ILE A 26 23.41 68.23 -2.23
CA ILE A 26 22.58 67.72 -1.13
C ILE A 26 21.35 67.00 -1.69
N GLU A 27 20.65 67.59 -2.66
CA GLU A 27 19.47 66.98 -3.26
C GLU A 27 19.80 65.70 -4.03
N LYS A 28 20.91 65.66 -4.77
CA LYS A 28 21.38 64.43 -5.43
C LYS A 28 21.73 63.35 -4.41
N SER A 29 22.45 63.69 -3.35
CA SER A 29 22.82 62.74 -2.30
C SER A 29 21.60 62.18 -1.59
N LYS A 30 20.60 63.00 -1.28
CA LYS A 30 19.33 62.54 -0.69
C LYS A 30 18.62 61.55 -1.61
N LYS A 31 18.50 61.85 -2.90
CA LYS A 31 17.87 60.94 -3.88
C LYS A 31 18.57 59.60 -3.95
N VAL A 32 19.91 59.58 -4.00
CA VAL A 32 20.69 58.33 -4.00
C VAL A 32 20.41 57.50 -2.75
N VAL A 33 20.36 58.12 -1.57
CA VAL A 33 20.05 57.43 -0.31
C VAL A 33 18.61 56.91 -0.30
N GLU A 34 17.64 57.70 -0.75
CA GLU A 34 16.24 57.27 -0.85
C GLU A 34 16.06 56.10 -1.81
N ASP A 35 16.69 56.15 -2.97
CA ASP A 35 16.60 55.08 -3.97
C ASP A 35 17.28 53.80 -3.47
N ALA A 36 18.45 53.91 -2.83
CA ALA A 36 19.14 52.78 -2.22
C ALA A 36 18.32 52.15 -1.07
N LEU A 37 17.64 52.98 -0.27
CA LEU A 37 16.77 52.52 0.80
C LEU A 37 15.56 51.76 0.24
N LYS A 38 14.87 52.33 -0.76
CA LYS A 38 13.74 51.66 -1.43
C LYS A 38 14.16 50.32 -2.05
N GLU A 39 15.32 50.27 -2.69
CA GLU A 39 15.84 49.03 -3.27
C GLU A 39 16.18 48.00 -2.18
N ALA A 40 16.74 48.42 -1.04
CA ALA A 40 16.99 47.53 0.08
C ALA A 40 15.69 47.00 0.70
N GLU A 41 14.66 47.84 0.85
CA GLU A 41 13.34 47.45 1.33
C GLU A 41 12.66 46.45 0.40
N ILE A 42 12.66 46.71 -0.92
CA ILE A 42 12.09 45.78 -1.91
C ILE A 42 12.83 44.44 -1.88
N ARG A 43 14.16 44.45 -1.80
CA ARG A 43 14.96 43.22 -1.69
C ARG A 43 14.66 42.45 -0.41
N ALA A 44 14.59 43.14 0.73
CA ALA A 44 14.26 42.52 2.01
C ALA A 44 12.86 41.90 2.00
N LEU A 45 11.88 42.61 1.43
CA LEU A 45 10.51 42.12 1.31
C LEU A 45 10.44 40.89 0.41
N LYS A 46 11.12 40.91 -0.75
CA LYS A 46 11.16 39.79 -1.68
C LYS A 46 11.80 38.55 -1.03
N ALA A 47 12.94 38.72 -0.36
CA ALA A 47 13.61 37.62 0.35
C ALA A 47 12.74 37.03 1.46
N SER A 48 12.02 37.88 2.22
CA SER A 48 11.06 37.44 3.22
C SER A 48 9.92 36.63 2.60
N TYR A 49 9.37 37.10 1.49
CA TYR A 49 8.28 36.42 0.79
C TYR A 49 8.72 35.07 0.22
N GLU A 50 9.90 34.99 -0.41
CA GLU A 50 10.50 33.74 -0.88
C GLU A 50 10.69 32.75 0.26
N LYS A 51 11.20 33.21 1.41
CA LYS A 51 11.35 32.37 2.60
C LYS A 51 10.02 31.84 3.13
N ILE A 52 8.98 32.68 3.18
CA ILE A 52 7.63 32.25 3.59
C ILE A 52 7.08 31.19 2.64
N GLN A 53 7.25 31.38 1.33
CA GLN A 53 6.83 30.38 0.35
C GLN A 53 7.58 29.07 0.52
N GLU A 54 8.90 29.11 0.67
CA GLU A 54 9.73 27.91 0.86
C GLU A 54 9.31 27.13 2.10
N GLU A 55 9.15 27.80 3.25
CA GLU A 55 8.69 27.16 4.49
C GLU A 55 7.26 26.62 4.36
N THR A 56 6.37 27.32 3.64
CA THR A 56 5.01 26.85 3.37
C THR A 56 5.02 25.59 2.52
N HIS A 57 5.82 25.56 1.45
CA HIS A 57 5.97 24.38 0.60
C HIS A 57 6.59 23.21 1.35
N LYS A 58 7.59 23.47 2.19
CA LYS A 58 8.21 22.45 3.05
C LYS A 58 7.19 21.86 4.03
N SER A 59 6.44 22.71 4.74
CA SER A 59 5.38 22.28 5.66
C SER A 59 4.30 21.46 4.96
N GLN A 60 3.87 21.90 3.77
CA GLN A 60 2.90 21.17 2.95
C GLN A 60 3.44 19.78 2.55
N ARG A 61 4.71 19.68 2.16
CA ARG A 61 5.36 18.42 1.81
C ARG A 61 5.44 17.47 3.00
N GLU A 62 5.89 17.96 4.14
CA GLU A 62 5.96 17.17 5.38
C GLU A 62 4.58 16.65 5.80
N LYS A 63 3.54 17.48 5.67
CA LYS A 63 2.15 17.06 5.90
C LYS A 63 1.74 15.95 4.95
N GLN A 64 2.01 16.11 3.64
CA GLN A 64 1.63 15.13 2.63
C GLN A 64 2.35 13.79 2.85
N GLU A 65 3.62 13.83 3.22
CA GLU A 65 4.41 12.65 3.56
C GLU A 65 3.84 11.91 4.78
N LYS A 66 3.50 12.64 5.85
CA LYS A 66 2.85 12.05 7.03
C LYS A 66 1.52 11.38 6.69
N ILE A 67 0.68 12.03 5.88
CA ILE A 67 -0.61 11.47 5.44
C ILE A 67 -0.38 10.21 4.59
N SER A 68 0.56 10.26 3.64
CA SER A 68 0.88 9.12 2.79
C SER A 68 1.39 7.93 3.60
N ASN A 69 2.31 8.16 4.53
CA ASN A 69 2.83 7.14 5.41
C ASN A 69 1.73 6.53 6.30
N ALA A 70 0.87 7.37 6.88
CA ALA A 70 -0.27 6.90 7.68
C ALA A 70 -1.27 6.07 6.85
N SER A 71 -1.54 6.47 5.60
CA SER A 71 -2.42 5.73 4.69
C SER A 71 -1.83 4.37 4.31
N ILE A 72 -0.53 4.30 4.00
CA ILE A 72 0.17 3.04 3.71
C ILE A 72 0.14 2.12 4.94
N GLU A 73 0.42 2.66 6.12
CA GLU A 73 0.41 1.88 7.36
C GLU A 73 -0.99 1.34 7.67
N ALA A 74 -2.04 2.16 7.51
CA ALA A 74 -3.42 1.71 7.66
C ALA A 74 -3.78 0.60 6.65
N LYS A 75 -3.38 0.75 5.37
CA LYS A 75 -3.56 -0.30 4.35
C LYS A 75 -2.85 -1.60 4.74
N LYS A 76 -1.60 -1.53 5.24
CA LYS A 76 -0.86 -2.70 5.72
C LYS A 76 -1.55 -3.39 6.89
N GLN A 77 -2.04 -2.63 7.87
CA GLN A 77 -2.76 -3.19 9.02
C GLN A 77 -4.07 -3.87 8.60
N LEU A 78 -4.79 -3.29 7.64
CA LEU A 78 -6.00 -3.90 7.08
C LEU A 78 -5.69 -5.22 6.37
N ILE A 79 -4.66 -5.27 5.52
CA ILE A 79 -4.24 -6.50 4.83
C ILE A 79 -3.87 -7.57 5.87
N LYS A 80 -3.01 -7.22 6.82
CA LYS A 80 -2.59 -8.14 7.89
C LYS A 80 -3.79 -8.69 8.67
N ARG A 81 -4.73 -7.82 9.06
CA ARG A 81 -5.91 -8.25 9.82
C ARG A 81 -6.81 -9.16 8.98
N ARG A 82 -6.91 -8.92 7.68
CA ARG A 82 -7.65 -9.80 6.76
C ARG A 82 -6.99 -11.16 6.65
N ASP A 83 -5.68 -11.22 6.45
CA ASP A 83 -4.91 -12.46 6.35
C ASP A 83 -5.05 -13.30 7.64
N GLU A 84 -5.02 -12.64 8.80
CA GLU A 84 -5.29 -13.30 10.09
C GLU A 84 -6.70 -13.90 10.17
N LEU A 85 -7.72 -13.19 9.67
CA LEU A 85 -9.10 -13.69 9.65
C LEU A 85 -9.27 -14.85 8.66
N GLU A 86 -8.65 -14.77 7.49
CA GLU A 86 -8.63 -15.86 6.51
C GLU A 86 -8.01 -17.11 7.10
N GLN A 87 -6.84 -16.98 7.76
CA GLN A 87 -6.19 -18.10 8.43
C GLN A 87 -7.08 -18.69 9.54
N GLN A 88 -7.75 -17.86 10.34
CA GLN A 88 -8.68 -18.33 11.37
C GLN A 88 -9.88 -19.09 10.78
N ILE A 89 -10.43 -18.62 9.67
CA ILE A 89 -11.53 -19.29 8.98
C ILE A 89 -11.08 -20.66 8.48
N VAL A 90 -9.93 -20.73 7.81
CA VAL A 90 -9.36 -21.99 7.32
C VAL A 90 -9.14 -22.97 8.48
N GLU A 91 -8.52 -22.52 9.57
CA GLU A 91 -8.28 -23.36 10.75
C GLU A 91 -9.60 -23.88 11.36
N ASN A 92 -10.62 -23.02 11.46
CA ASN A 92 -11.93 -23.41 11.98
C ASN A 92 -12.63 -24.43 11.06
N VAL A 93 -12.53 -24.27 9.74
CA VAL A 93 -13.08 -25.24 8.78
C VAL A 93 -12.36 -26.58 8.90
N THR A 94 -11.03 -26.59 8.99
CA THR A 94 -10.24 -27.82 9.20
C THR A 94 -10.64 -28.52 10.49
N LYS A 95 -10.83 -27.79 11.60
CA LYS A 95 -11.32 -28.35 12.88
C LYS A 95 -12.70 -29.00 12.72
N ARG A 96 -13.64 -28.32 12.06
CA ARG A 96 -14.98 -28.87 11.80
C ARG A 96 -14.95 -30.11 10.92
N ILE A 97 -14.07 -30.15 9.91
CA ILE A 97 -13.86 -31.35 9.08
C ILE A 97 -13.35 -32.48 9.96
N TYR A 98 -12.36 -32.23 10.82
CA TYR A 98 -11.81 -33.25 11.72
C TYR A 98 -12.86 -33.81 12.70
N GLU A 99 -13.77 -32.96 13.20
CA GLU A 99 -14.92 -33.40 14.00
C GLU A 99 -15.90 -34.24 13.17
N TYR A 100 -16.21 -33.80 11.95
CA TYR A 100 -17.08 -34.54 11.03
C TYR A 100 -16.51 -35.92 10.66
N LYS A 101 -15.18 -36.06 10.50
CA LYS A 101 -14.52 -37.34 10.24
C LYS A 101 -14.78 -38.40 11.31
N LYS A 102 -14.99 -37.97 12.56
CA LYS A 102 -15.33 -38.88 13.67
C LYS A 102 -16.78 -39.37 13.64
N SER A 103 -17.63 -38.76 12.82
CA SER A 103 -19.02 -39.16 12.67
C SER A 103 -19.17 -40.38 11.75
N GLY A 104 -20.19 -41.20 11.99
CA GLY A 104 -20.53 -42.31 11.08
C GLY A 104 -21.01 -41.85 9.71
N GLU A 105 -21.47 -40.60 9.58
CA GLU A 105 -21.91 -40.02 8.31
C GLU A 105 -20.75 -39.87 7.33
N TYR A 106 -19.58 -39.45 7.80
CA TYR A 106 -18.38 -39.35 6.97
C TYR A 106 -17.98 -40.71 6.38
N LYS A 107 -17.99 -41.76 7.21
CA LYS A 107 -17.73 -43.14 6.76
C LYS A 107 -18.68 -43.54 5.63
N ASN A 108 -19.98 -43.35 5.83
CA ASN A 108 -20.99 -43.69 4.82
C ASN A 108 -20.82 -42.89 3.52
N TRP A 109 -20.45 -41.61 3.63
CA TRP A 109 -20.21 -40.76 2.49
C TRP A 109 -19.00 -41.24 1.66
N VAL A 110 -17.87 -41.53 2.30
CA VAL A 110 -16.67 -42.07 1.61
C VAL A 110 -16.96 -43.41 0.94
N LEU A 111 -17.68 -44.31 1.61
CA LEU A 111 -18.11 -45.59 1.04
C LEU A 111 -19.02 -45.39 -0.18
N GLY A 112 -19.92 -44.42 -0.12
CA GLY A 112 -20.77 -44.02 -1.24
C GLY A 112 -19.95 -43.61 -2.47
N LEU A 113 -18.96 -42.73 -2.28
CA LEU A 113 -18.07 -42.28 -3.36
C LEU A 113 -17.31 -43.45 -4.02
N VAL A 114 -16.77 -44.36 -3.22
CA VAL A 114 -16.05 -45.53 -3.74
C VAL A 114 -16.98 -46.48 -4.47
N ASN A 115 -18.20 -46.70 -3.96
CA ASN A 115 -19.20 -47.53 -4.63
C ASN A 115 -19.68 -46.94 -5.95
N GLU A 116 -19.81 -45.62 -6.05
CA GLU A 116 -20.08 -44.95 -7.32
C GLU A 116 -18.92 -45.13 -8.30
N ALA A 117 -17.68 -44.94 -7.86
CA ALA A 117 -16.52 -45.15 -8.71
C ALA A 117 -16.39 -46.61 -9.20
N LYS A 118 -16.73 -47.60 -8.36
CA LYS A 118 -16.78 -49.02 -8.73
C LYS A 118 -17.78 -49.33 -9.85
N LYS A 119 -18.86 -48.54 -9.98
CA LYS A 119 -19.80 -48.70 -11.11
C LYS A 119 -19.17 -48.28 -12.44
N LEU A 120 -18.14 -47.43 -12.41
CA LEU A 120 -17.46 -46.98 -13.63
C LEU A 120 -16.40 -47.97 -14.10
N ASP A 121 -15.68 -48.62 -13.19
CA ASP A 121 -14.63 -49.59 -13.47
C ASP A 121 -14.36 -50.48 -12.23
N GLU A 122 -13.96 -51.73 -12.44
CA GLU A 122 -13.57 -52.64 -11.35
C GLU A 122 -12.13 -52.37 -10.86
N ASN A 123 -11.27 -51.83 -11.73
CA ASN A 123 -9.88 -51.54 -11.41
C ASN A 123 -9.70 -50.06 -11.05
N ILE A 124 -9.99 -49.71 -9.80
CA ILE A 124 -9.80 -48.36 -9.26
C ILE A 124 -8.70 -48.35 -8.20
N ILE A 125 -8.02 -47.21 -8.06
CA ILE A 125 -7.04 -46.94 -7.00
C ILE A 125 -7.60 -45.81 -6.14
N VAL A 126 -7.77 -46.07 -4.83
CA VAL A 126 -8.33 -45.09 -3.90
C VAL A 126 -7.21 -44.53 -3.02
N TYR A 127 -7.07 -43.22 -2.99
CA TYR A 127 -6.17 -42.49 -2.10
C TYR A 127 -6.96 -41.89 -0.95
N LEU A 128 -6.52 -42.18 0.27
CA LEU A 128 -7.14 -41.71 1.51
C LEU A 128 -6.11 -41.06 2.40
N ASP A 129 -6.62 -40.23 3.31
CA ASP A 129 -5.84 -39.70 4.41
C ASP A 129 -5.41 -40.82 5.37
N LYS A 130 -4.21 -40.75 5.93
CA LYS A 130 -3.72 -41.75 6.89
C LYS A 130 -4.67 -41.93 8.09
N SER A 131 -5.35 -40.86 8.53
CA SER A 131 -6.28 -40.97 9.66
C SER A 131 -7.52 -41.81 9.34
N ASP A 132 -7.77 -42.11 8.07
CA ASP A 132 -8.93 -42.86 7.57
C ASP A 132 -8.59 -44.33 7.28
N GLU A 133 -7.44 -44.81 7.74
CA GLU A 133 -7.01 -46.22 7.61
C GLU A 133 -8.08 -47.21 8.10
N GLY A 134 -8.80 -46.87 9.17
CA GLY A 134 -9.87 -47.71 9.71
C GLY A 134 -11.09 -47.87 8.78
N LEU A 135 -11.18 -47.12 7.68
CA LEU A 135 -12.22 -47.28 6.65
C LEU A 135 -11.80 -48.28 5.56
N MET A 136 -10.52 -48.64 5.48
CA MET A 136 -9.96 -49.45 4.38
C MET A 136 -10.68 -50.79 4.22
N ASP A 137 -10.96 -51.46 5.33
CA ASP A 137 -11.62 -52.77 5.35
C ASP A 137 -13.05 -52.72 4.80
N ASP A 138 -13.76 -51.62 5.07
CA ASP A 138 -15.16 -51.45 4.65
C ASP A 138 -15.30 -51.05 3.18
N LEU A 139 -14.26 -50.48 2.56
CA LEU A 139 -14.30 -50.05 1.16
C LEU A 139 -14.37 -51.24 0.19
N GLY A 140 -13.87 -52.41 0.59
CA GLY A 140 -13.87 -53.62 -0.24
C GLY A 140 -13.14 -53.43 -1.57
N VAL A 141 -12.02 -52.70 -1.59
CA VAL A 141 -11.14 -52.48 -2.75
C VAL A 141 -9.75 -53.00 -2.45
N LYS A 142 -9.08 -53.58 -3.45
CA LYS A 142 -7.73 -54.14 -3.27
C LYS A 142 -6.62 -53.09 -3.33
N ASN A 143 -6.83 -51.99 -4.05
CA ASN A 143 -5.81 -50.96 -4.31
C ASN A 143 -6.13 -49.67 -3.55
N VAL A 144 -5.82 -49.62 -2.26
CA VAL A 144 -5.95 -48.42 -1.43
C VAL A 144 -4.56 -47.91 -1.04
N VAL A 145 -4.33 -46.61 -1.17
CA VAL A 145 -3.08 -45.93 -0.83
C VAL A 145 -3.35 -44.89 0.24
N LEU A 146 -2.62 -44.97 1.35
CA LEU A 146 -2.70 -43.98 2.42
C LEU A 146 -1.66 -42.88 2.16
N CYS A 147 -2.12 -41.63 2.22
CA CYS A 147 -1.28 -40.44 2.09
C CYS A 147 -1.13 -39.77 3.46
N ASP A 148 0.13 -39.49 3.83
CA ASP A 148 0.48 -38.84 5.09
C ASP A 148 0.44 -37.30 4.99
N GLU A 149 0.54 -36.73 3.79
CA GLU A 149 0.59 -35.28 3.55
C GLU A 149 -0.38 -34.86 2.44
N GLY A 150 -0.97 -33.68 2.59
CA GLY A 150 -1.83 -33.04 1.58
C GLY A 150 -3.30 -33.45 1.59
N PHE A 151 -3.71 -34.33 2.51
CA PHE A 151 -5.10 -34.71 2.72
C PHE A 151 -5.58 -34.20 4.08
N ILE A 152 -6.84 -33.76 4.14
CA ILE A 152 -7.54 -33.43 5.40
C ILE A 152 -8.83 -34.25 5.52
N GLY A 153 -8.89 -35.37 4.78
CA GLY A 153 -10.08 -36.19 4.57
C GLY A 153 -10.64 -36.10 3.14
N GLY A 154 -11.68 -36.90 2.91
CA GLY A 154 -12.20 -37.23 1.59
C GLY A 154 -11.40 -38.34 0.91
N ALA A 155 -11.75 -38.59 -0.35
CA ALA A 155 -11.12 -39.62 -1.15
C ALA A 155 -10.76 -39.07 -2.53
N ARG A 156 -9.59 -39.46 -3.02
CA ARG A 156 -9.22 -39.28 -4.43
C ARG A 156 -9.20 -40.65 -5.09
N ILE A 157 -9.98 -40.83 -6.14
CA ILE A 157 -10.16 -42.11 -6.82
C ILE A 157 -9.61 -41.99 -8.23
N CYS A 158 -8.63 -42.82 -8.56
CA CYS A 158 -8.03 -42.89 -9.88
C CYS A 158 -8.57 -44.12 -10.60
N VAL A 159 -8.96 -43.96 -11.87
CA VAL A 159 -9.40 -45.03 -12.76
C VAL A 159 -8.38 -45.17 -13.90
N PRO A 160 -7.35 -46.03 -13.77
CA PRO A 160 -6.27 -46.13 -14.73
C PRO A 160 -6.76 -46.48 -16.14
N SER A 161 -7.75 -47.36 -16.26
CA SER A 161 -8.30 -47.81 -17.56
C SER A 161 -8.86 -46.67 -18.41
N LYS A 162 -9.36 -45.61 -17.78
CA LYS A 162 -10.01 -44.45 -18.44
C LYS A 162 -9.18 -43.17 -18.33
N ASN A 163 -8.01 -43.23 -17.69
CA ASN A 163 -7.13 -42.10 -17.43
C ASN A 163 -7.84 -40.90 -16.77
N TYR A 164 -8.74 -41.18 -15.82
CA TYR A 164 -9.58 -40.18 -15.16
C TYR A 164 -9.40 -40.23 -13.64
N VAL A 165 -9.45 -39.06 -12.99
CA VAL A 165 -9.28 -38.89 -11.54
C VAL A 165 -10.47 -38.14 -10.98
N ILE A 166 -11.12 -38.75 -9.99
CA ILE A 166 -12.20 -38.16 -9.21
C ILE A 166 -11.59 -37.69 -7.89
N ASP A 167 -11.46 -36.39 -7.72
CA ASP A 167 -10.92 -35.82 -6.48
C ASP A 167 -12.05 -35.17 -5.67
N HIS A 168 -12.49 -35.88 -4.63
CA HIS A 168 -13.43 -35.42 -3.61
C HIS A 168 -12.73 -35.18 -2.27
N THR A 169 -11.46 -34.74 -2.30
CA THR A 169 -10.75 -34.35 -1.09
C THR A 169 -11.28 -33.02 -0.56
N TYR A 170 -11.41 -32.92 0.76
CA TYR A 170 -11.79 -31.65 1.39
C TYR A 170 -10.71 -30.58 1.20
N MET A 171 -9.44 -30.99 1.03
CA MET A 171 -8.34 -30.06 0.73
C MET A 171 -8.59 -29.33 -0.59
N ARG A 172 -8.95 -30.07 -1.64
CA ARG A 172 -9.30 -29.48 -2.94
C ARG A 172 -10.49 -28.52 -2.81
N ALA A 173 -11.58 -28.98 -2.19
CA ALA A 173 -12.77 -28.15 -2.02
C ALA A 173 -12.47 -26.86 -1.23
N LEU A 174 -11.66 -26.95 -0.18
CA LEU A 174 -11.23 -25.80 0.61
C LEU A 174 -10.38 -24.82 -0.22
N ASN A 175 -9.43 -25.32 -0.99
CA ASN A 175 -8.61 -24.50 -1.89
C ASN A 175 -9.43 -23.81 -2.97
N GLU A 176 -10.39 -24.51 -3.59
CA GLU A 176 -11.30 -23.90 -4.57
C GLU A 176 -12.14 -22.79 -3.94
N GLN A 177 -12.61 -22.96 -2.69
CA GLN A 177 -13.32 -21.89 -1.98
C GLN A 177 -12.40 -20.71 -1.61
N ILE A 178 -11.15 -20.97 -1.21
CA ILE A 178 -10.15 -19.92 -0.96
C ILE A 178 -9.85 -19.15 -2.24
N GLU A 179 -9.65 -19.84 -3.37
CA GLU A 179 -9.43 -19.22 -4.68
C GLU A 179 -10.63 -18.36 -5.11
N ASN A 180 -11.85 -18.86 -4.97
CA ASN A 180 -13.06 -18.09 -5.26
C ASN A 180 -13.21 -16.86 -4.35
N PHE A 181 -12.89 -17.00 -3.07
CA PHE A 181 -12.89 -15.88 -2.13
C PHE A 181 -11.84 -14.83 -2.51
N ASN A 182 -10.64 -15.28 -2.89
CA ASN A 182 -9.57 -14.42 -3.37
C ASN A 182 -9.90 -13.77 -4.73
N ALA A 183 -10.68 -14.42 -5.60
CA ALA A 183 -11.12 -13.84 -6.87
C ALA A 183 -12.14 -12.71 -6.68
N LEU A 184 -12.89 -12.72 -5.57
CA LEU A 184 -13.80 -11.63 -5.17
C LEU A 184 -13.07 -10.43 -4.56
N ARG A 185 -11.74 -10.48 -4.46
CA ARG A 185 -10.91 -9.41 -3.92
C ARG A 185 -10.94 -8.20 -4.86
N ILE A 186 -11.72 -7.19 -4.46
CA ILE A 186 -11.65 -5.86 -5.07
C ILE A 186 -10.32 -5.24 -4.65
N ASP A 187 -9.43 -4.98 -5.60
CA ASP A 187 -8.20 -4.23 -5.35
C ASP A 187 -8.57 -2.74 -5.07
N TRP A 188 -8.12 -2.22 -3.92
CA TRP A 188 -8.36 -0.84 -3.44
C TRP A 188 -7.10 0.04 -3.43
#